data_AF-A0A1I0CH80-F1
#
_entry.id   AF-A0A1I0CH80-F1
#
_cell.length_a   1.000
_cell.length_b   1.000
_cell.length_c   1.000
_cell.angle_alpha   90.00
_cell.angle_beta   90.00
_cell.angle_gamma   90.00
#
_symmetry.space_group_name_H-M   'P 1'
#
loop_
_entity.id
_entity.type
_entity.pdbx_description
1 polymer ?
#
loop_
_entity_poly.entity_id
_entity_poly.type
_entity_poly.pdbx_seq_one_letter_code
_entity_poly.pdbx_strand_id
1 'polypeptide(L)'
;MFKAFRNLNLGIKIGGGFTLLLIIAAVMAFMGYSGLNNVDHDATIAMDAVGFAETALEMRQNEKDFMLREEQIYIDNINSLAEKMNEQAEETKALMNEQGDKDRVTQMQTLAGE
;
A
#
# COMPACT_ATOMS: atom_id res chain seq x y z
N MET A 1 -22.25 33.00 27.95
CA MET A 1 -20.93 32.65 27.38
C MET A 1 -20.08 33.84 26.92
N PHE A 2 -20.65 34.94 26.41
CA PHE A 2 -19.88 36.09 25.87
C PHE A 2 -19.34 37.12 26.89
N LYS A 3 -19.58 36.97 28.21
CA LYS A 3 -19.13 37.96 29.21
C LYS A 3 -17.60 37.93 29.44
N ALA A 4 -16.95 36.77 29.31
CA ALA A 4 -15.51 36.61 29.53
C ALA A 4 -14.65 37.31 28.46
N PHE A 5 -15.13 37.40 27.21
CA PHE A 5 -14.42 38.05 26.10
C PHE A 5 -14.45 39.58 26.14
N ARG A 6 -15.18 40.20 27.08
CA ARG A 6 -15.36 41.65 27.08
C ARG A 6 -14.17 42.39 27.69
N ASN A 7 -13.61 41.87 28.78
CA ASN A 7 -12.61 42.52 29.62
C ASN A 7 -11.15 42.09 29.33
N LEU A 8 -10.91 41.40 28.21
CA LEU A 8 -9.56 41.03 27.77
C LEU A 8 -8.92 42.16 26.94
N ASN A 9 -7.63 42.41 27.13
CA ASN A 9 -6.86 43.35 26.31
C ASN A 9 -6.98 42.97 24.82
N LEU A 10 -7.05 43.98 23.95
CA LEU A 10 -7.26 43.81 22.50
C LEU A 10 -6.24 42.83 21.87
N GLY A 11 -4.99 42.87 22.34
CA GLY A 11 -3.93 41.93 21.92
C GLY A 11 -4.23 40.46 22.23
N ILE A 12 -4.91 40.15 23.34
CA ILE A 12 -5.29 38.77 23.67
C ILE A 12 -6.46 38.28 22.79
N LYS A 13 -7.36 39.17 22.37
CA LYS A 13 -8.45 38.81 21.44
C LYS A 13 -7.92 38.49 20.04
N ILE A 14 -6.98 39.30 19.54
CA ILE A 14 -6.33 39.08 18.24
C ILE A 14 -5.41 37.86 18.32
N GLY A 15 -4.60 37.75 19.38
CA GLY A 15 -3.72 36.60 19.61
C GLY A 15 -4.49 35.29 19.73
N GLY A 16 -5.62 35.26 20.43
CA GLY A 16 -6.46 34.06 20.56
C GLY A 16 -7.01 33.57 19.21
N GLY A 17 -7.44 34.49 18.33
CA GLY A 17 -7.86 34.14 16.97
C GLY A 17 -6.70 33.57 16.13
N PHE A 18 -5.53 34.19 16.21
CA PHE A 18 -4.33 33.71 15.51
C PHE A 18 -3.85 32.34 16.02
N THR A 19 -3.85 32.12 17.34
CA THR A 19 -3.52 30.83 17.94
C THR A 19 -4.51 29.74 17.50
N LEU A 20 -5.81 30.05 17.42
CA LEU A 20 -6.80 29.10 16.92
C LEU A 20 -6.51 28.71 15.46
N LEU A 21 -6.15 29.67 14.61
CA LEU A 21 -5.76 29.39 13.22
C LEU A 21 -4.52 28.49 13.15
N LEU A 22 -3.50 28.73 13.99
CA LEU A 22 -2.31 27.87 14.05
C LEU A 22 -2.65 26.44 14.48
N ILE A 23 -3.56 26.26 15.42
CA ILE A 23 -4.01 24.93 15.85
C ILE A 23 -4.70 24.20 14.68
N ILE A 24 -5.61 24.87 13.97
CA ILE A 24 -6.30 24.28 12.81
C ILE A 24 -5.29 23.93 11.72
N ALA A 25 -4.32 24.81 11.44
CA ALA A 25 -3.26 24.55 10.47
C ALA A 25 -2.41 23.34 10.87
N ALA A 26 -2.06 23.20 12.15
CA ALA A 26 -1.31 22.04 12.65
C ALA A 26 -2.10 20.73 12.50
N VAL A 27 -3.41 20.76 12.76
CA VAL A 27 -4.29 19.60 12.55
C VAL A 27 -4.39 19.23 11.08
N MET A 28 -4.56 20.22 10.18
CA MET A 28 -4.60 19.96 8.74
C MET A 28 -3.27 19.42 8.21
N ALA A 29 -2.14 19.95 8.69
CA ALA A 29 -0.82 19.44 8.33
C ALA A 29 -0.65 17.98 8.79
N PHE A 30 -1.08 17.65 10.01
CA PHE A 30 -1.06 16.28 10.52
C PHE A 30 -1.96 15.34 9.71
N MET A 31 -3.20 15.74 9.44
CA MET A 31 -4.14 14.94 8.62
C MET A 31 -3.63 14.75 7.19
N GLY A 32 -3.05 15.80 6.59
CA GLY A 32 -2.46 15.71 5.25
C GLY A 32 -1.28 14.74 5.21
N TYR A 33 -0.38 14.82 6.19
CA TYR A 33 0.75 13.90 6.29
C TYR A 33 0.31 12.46 6.50
N SER A 34 -0.62 12.22 7.45
CA SER A 34 -1.14 10.87 7.71
C SER A 34 -1.93 10.31 6.52
N GLY A 35 -2.69 11.15 5.81
CA GLY A 35 -3.46 10.74 4.63
C GLY A 35 -2.55 10.33 3.48
N LEU A 36 -1.50 11.10 3.21
CA LEU A 36 -0.52 10.76 2.16
C LEU A 36 0.22 9.47 2.47
N ASN A 37 0.58 9.22 3.73
CA ASN A 37 1.27 7.98 4.12
C ASN A 37 0.40 6.73 3.92
N ASN A 38 -0.92 6.85 4.12
CA ASN A 38 -1.84 5.75 3.84
C ASN A 38 -2.02 5.53 2.33
N VAL A 39 -2.10 6.61 1.55
CA VAL A 39 -2.19 6.51 0.07
C VAL A 39 -0.93 5.90 -0.53
N ASP A 40 0.26 6.27 -0.04
CA ASP A 40 1.53 5.66 -0.46
C ASP A 40 1.51 4.14 -0.22
N HIS A 41 1.07 3.73 0.96
CA HIS A 41 0.93 2.34 1.35
C HIS A 41 -0.05 1.55 0.46
N ASP A 42 -1.24 2.10 0.25
CA ASP A 42 -2.26 1.48 -0.59
C ASP A 42 -1.81 1.41 -2.06
N ALA A 43 -1.10 2.44 -2.53
CA ALA A 43 -0.54 2.48 -3.89
C ALA A 43 0.56 1.42 -4.08
N THR A 44 1.42 1.18 -3.09
CA THR A 44 2.42 0.10 -3.16
C THR A 44 1.75 -1.26 -3.30
N ILE A 45 0.75 -1.56 -2.47
CA ILE A 45 0.00 -2.84 -2.56
C ILE A 45 -0.66 -3.01 -3.94
N ALA A 46 -1.22 -1.93 -4.49
CA ALA A 46 -1.83 -1.97 -5.82
C ALA A 46 -0.80 -2.17 -6.95
N MET A 47 0.40 -1.58 -6.83
CA MET A 47 1.49 -1.80 -7.79
C MET A 47 2.00 -3.24 -7.74
N ASP A 48 2.14 -3.83 -6.55
CA ASP A 48 2.55 -5.23 -6.40
C ASP A 48 1.53 -6.18 -7.06
N ALA A 49 0.23 -5.88 -6.94
CA ALA A 49 -0.82 -6.66 -7.60
C ALA A 49 -0.70 -6.65 -9.14
N VAL A 50 -0.27 -5.52 -9.73
CA VAL A 50 0.05 -5.46 -11.17
C VAL A 50 1.27 -6.32 -11.49
N GLY A 51 2.31 -6.27 -10.64
CA GLY A 51 3.50 -7.12 -10.77
C GLY A 51 3.19 -8.62 -10.73
N PHE A 52 2.25 -9.05 -9.89
CA PHE A 52 1.78 -10.45 -9.87
C PHE A 52 1.11 -10.86 -11.19
N ALA A 53 0.28 -9.98 -11.76
CA ALA A 53 -0.37 -10.26 -13.04
C ALA A 53 0.63 -10.36 -14.20
N GLU A 54 1.64 -9.49 -14.22
CA GLU A 54 2.73 -9.54 -15.20
C GLU A 54 3.56 -10.82 -15.08
N THR A 55 3.94 -11.18 -13.84
CA THR A 55 4.71 -12.40 -13.57
C THR A 55 3.92 -13.66 -13.95
N ALA A 56 2.62 -13.71 -13.64
CA ALA A 56 1.74 -14.80 -14.06
C ALA A 56 1.64 -14.92 -15.59
N LEU A 57 1.59 -13.79 -16.30
CA LEU A 57 1.59 -13.78 -17.76
C LEU A 57 2.93 -14.31 -18.32
N GLU A 58 4.05 -13.91 -17.74
CA GLU A 58 5.38 -14.40 -18.14
C GLU A 58 5.55 -15.90 -17.88
N MET A 59 5.05 -16.41 -16.75
CA MET A 59 5.00 -17.85 -16.49
C MET A 59 4.17 -18.58 -17.56
N ARG A 60 3.01 -18.05 -17.95
CA ARG A 60 2.18 -18.62 -19.04
C ARG A 60 2.85 -18.58 -20.41
N GLN A 61 3.71 -17.59 -20.67
CA GLN A 61 4.49 -17.54 -21.91
C GLN A 61 5.56 -18.63 -21.91
N ASN A 62 6.34 -18.76 -20.82
CA ASN A 62 7.32 -19.83 -20.67
C ASN A 62 6.67 -21.22 -20.73
N GLU A 63 5.48 -21.39 -20.16
CA GLU A 63 4.72 -22.66 -20.23
C GLU A 63 4.43 -23.04 -21.69
N LYS A 64 3.97 -22.07 -22.50
CA LYS A 64 3.69 -22.30 -23.92
C LYS A 64 4.97 -22.57 -24.71
N ASP A 65 6.04 -21.85 -24.43
CA ASP A 65 7.33 -22.07 -25.09
C ASP A 65 7.90 -23.45 -24.76
N PHE A 66 7.73 -23.90 -23.51
CA PHE A 66 8.04 -25.28 -23.13
C PHE A 66 7.21 -26.29 -23.92
N MET A 67 5.89 -26.09 -24.05
CA MET A 67 5.04 -26.98 -24.85
C MET A 67 5.44 -27.03 -26.34
N LEU A 68 6.05 -25.96 -26.88
CA LEU A 68 6.46 -25.89 -28.28
C LEU A 68 7.87 -26.43 -28.53
N ARG A 69 8.78 -26.26 -27.57
CA ARG A 69 10.22 -26.51 -27.76
C ARG A 69 10.77 -27.62 -26.87
N GLU A 70 10.07 -27.95 -25.79
CA GLU A 70 10.41 -28.97 -24.80
C GLU A 70 11.80 -28.75 -24.15
N GLU A 71 12.29 -27.51 -24.14
CA GLU A 71 13.58 -27.14 -23.55
C GLU A 71 13.43 -26.86 -22.04
N GLN A 72 14.30 -27.47 -21.22
CA GLN A 72 14.28 -27.36 -19.76
C GLN A 72 14.38 -25.91 -19.23
N ILE A 73 15.05 -25.02 -19.99
CA ILE A 73 15.23 -23.61 -19.61
C ILE A 73 13.90 -22.91 -19.28
N TYR A 74 12.82 -23.26 -19.98
CA TYR A 74 11.51 -22.66 -19.75
C TYR A 74 10.88 -23.09 -18.43
N ILE A 75 11.10 -24.34 -18.01
CA ILE A 75 10.68 -24.84 -16.69
C ILE A 75 11.49 -24.17 -15.59
N ASP A 76 12.80 -24.04 -15.79
CA ASP A 76 13.68 -23.37 -14.82
C ASP A 76 13.28 -21.90 -14.64
N ASN A 77 12.90 -21.21 -15.72
CA ASN A 77 12.37 -19.85 -15.68
C ASN A 77 11.04 -19.76 -14.93
N ILE A 78 10.10 -20.68 -15.19
CA ILE A 78 8.81 -20.72 -14.47
C ILE A 78 9.05 -20.88 -12.96
N ASN A 79 9.93 -21.80 -12.57
CA ASN A 79 10.26 -22.02 -11.16
C ASN A 79 10.86 -20.76 -10.52
N SER A 80 11.79 -20.09 -11.21
CA SER A 80 12.38 -18.84 -10.70
C SER A 80 11.36 -17.71 -10.58
N LEU A 81 10.42 -17.59 -11.54
CA LEU A 81 9.35 -16.60 -11.48
C LEU A 81 8.36 -16.89 -10.35
N ALA A 82 8.02 -18.17 -10.12
CA ALA A 82 7.15 -18.59 -9.03
C ALA A 82 7.77 -18.30 -7.65
N GLU A 83 9.07 -18.54 -7.48
CA GLU A 83 9.80 -18.22 -6.24
C GLU A 83 9.79 -16.72 -5.96
N LYS A 84 10.13 -15.89 -6.95
CA LYS A 84 10.07 -14.42 -6.83
C LYS A 84 8.67 -13.92 -6.52
N MET A 85 7.64 -14.48 -7.17
CA MET A 85 6.25 -14.11 -6.91
C MET A 85 5.84 -14.44 -5.47
N ASN A 86 6.30 -15.56 -4.92
CA ASN A 86 6.05 -15.92 -3.53
C ASN A 86 6.78 -15.00 -2.54
N GLU A 87 8.03 -14.63 -2.82
CA GLU A 87 8.77 -13.66 -2.01
C GLU A 87 8.06 -12.30 -1.98
N GLN A 88 7.68 -11.79 -3.15
CA GLN A 88 6.92 -10.54 -3.27
C GLN A 88 5.56 -10.62 -2.55
N ALA A 89 4.86 -11.75 -2.65
CA ALA A 89 3.59 -11.96 -1.94
C ALA A 89 3.74 -11.86 -0.42
N GLU A 90 4.81 -12.40 0.16
CA GLU A 90 5.08 -12.25 1.60
C GLU A 90 5.42 -10.80 1.98
N GLU A 91 6.18 -10.08 1.15
CA GLU A 91 6.49 -8.66 1.36
C GLU A 91 5.21 -7.81 1.33
N THR A 92 4.37 -7.97 0.31
CA THR A 92 3.08 -7.25 0.19
C THR A 92 2.15 -7.57 1.36
N LYS A 93 2.10 -8.84 1.81
CA LYS A 93 1.30 -9.27 2.95
C LYS A 93 1.77 -8.66 4.27
N ALA A 94 3.07 -8.40 4.43
CA ALA A 94 3.62 -7.72 5.60
C ALA A 94 3.21 -6.25 5.66
N LEU A 95 2.98 -5.62 4.50
CA LEU A 95 2.46 -4.25 4.41
C LEU A 95 0.99 -4.21 4.84
N MET A 96 0.17 -5.17 4.41
CA MET A 96 -1.27 -5.16 4.68
C MET A 96 -1.63 -5.07 6.18
N ASN A 97 -2.63 -4.24 6.50
CA ASN A 97 -3.15 -4.10 7.86
C ASN A 97 -4.39 -4.98 8.12
N GLU A 98 -5.21 -5.20 7.10
CA GLU A 98 -6.46 -5.97 7.23
C GLU A 98 -6.19 -7.48 7.10
N GLN A 99 -6.71 -8.25 8.04
CA GLN A 99 -6.54 -9.72 8.03
C GLN A 99 -7.18 -10.36 6.80
N GLY A 100 -8.32 -9.83 6.34
CA GLY A 100 -9.00 -10.33 5.14
C GLY A 100 -8.12 -10.24 3.88
N ASP A 101 -7.32 -9.20 3.75
CA ASP A 101 -6.41 -9.05 2.60
C ASP A 101 -5.23 -10.02 2.69
N LYS A 102 -4.67 -10.22 3.89
CA LYS A 102 -3.63 -11.24 4.13
C LYS A 102 -4.11 -12.64 3.80
N ASP A 103 -5.36 -12.94 4.14
CA ASP A 103 -5.97 -14.25 3.85
C ASP A 103 -6.12 -14.46 2.33
N ARG A 104 -6.42 -13.40 1.57
CA ARG A 104 -6.51 -13.46 0.09
C ARG A 104 -5.16 -13.71 -0.56
N VAL A 105 -4.10 -13.06 -0.07
CA VAL A 105 -2.73 -13.32 -0.55
C VAL A 105 -2.33 -14.76 -0.21
N THR A 106 -2.66 -15.23 1.00
CA THR A 106 -2.39 -16.62 1.40
C THR A 106 -3.13 -17.64 0.52
N GLN A 107 -4.39 -17.36 0.16
CA GLN A 107 -5.14 -18.19 -0.79
C GLN A 107 -4.48 -18.21 -2.17
N MET A 108 -4.01 -17.05 -2.67
CA MET A 108 -3.27 -16.97 -3.93
C MET A 108 -2.01 -17.85 -3.91
N GLN A 109 -1.21 -17.76 -2.85
CA GLN A 109 0.00 -18.57 -2.68
C GLN A 109 -0.31 -20.07 -2.60
N THR A 110 -1.40 -20.44 -1.94
CA THR A 110 -1.85 -21.84 -1.85
C THR A 110 -2.22 -22.39 -3.23
N LEU A 111 -2.96 -21.62 -4.03
CA LEU A 111 -3.33 -22.01 -5.40
C LEU A 111 -2.11 -22.08 -6.35
N ALA A 112 -1.06 -21.31 -6.09
CA ALA A 112 0.16 -21.33 -6.88
C ALA A 112 1.10 -22.51 -6.52
N GLY A 113 0.91 -23.12 -5.36
CA GLY A 113 1.70 -24.26 -4.88
C GLY A 113 1.06 -25.65 -5.13
N GLU A 114 -0.19 -25.70 -5.60
CA GLU A 114 -0.85 -26.93 -6.12
C GLU A 114 -0.47 -27.21 -7.58
#